data_AF-A0A2P7V3P6-F1
#
_entry.id   AF-A0A2P7V3P6-F1
#
_cell.length_a   1.000
_cell.length_b   1.000
_cell.length_c   1.000
_cell.angle_alpha   90.00
_cell.angle_beta   90.00
_cell.angle_gamma   90.00
#
_symmetry.space_group_name_H-M   'P 1'
#
loop_
_entity.id
_entity.type
_entity.pdbx_description
1 polymer ?
#
loop_
_entity_poly.entity_id
_entity_poly.type
_entity_poly.pdbx_seq_one_letter_code
_entity_poly.pdbx_strand_id
1 'polypeptide(L)'
;MQAKREVKFRVWDKQNKEMIYQKPLSLTKFMITIDGDFGWFDFERQIWSGIIPKAFIELQQFTGLYDKNGAKIYEGDIVSLSIDDETRLFEVAIETVVRDVVSHPSFDGATARVAITGVVFKWKGFELFPCINKGIPDNLKMEVIGNIHENPEYLEVSDNASWA
;
A
#
# COMPACT_ATOMS: atom_id res chain seq x y z
N MET A 1 4.26 -25.54 2.53
CA MET A 1 3.77 -24.64 3.58
C MET A 1 3.68 -23.26 2.98
N GLN A 2 2.56 -22.56 3.12
CA GLN A 2 2.43 -21.18 2.66
C GLN A 2 3.29 -20.30 3.58
N ALA A 3 4.23 -19.54 3.04
CA ALA A 3 5.07 -18.67 3.85
C ALA A 3 4.20 -17.62 4.55
N LYS A 4 4.45 -17.38 5.83
CA LYS A 4 3.75 -16.35 6.61
C LYS A 4 4.08 -14.98 6.02
N ARG A 5 3.07 -14.12 5.80
CA ARG A 5 3.26 -12.76 5.29
C ARG A 5 4.22 -11.98 6.20
N GLU A 6 5.20 -11.31 5.61
CA GLU A 6 6.09 -10.41 6.34
C GLU A 6 5.34 -9.15 6.78
N VAL A 7 5.61 -8.68 8.00
CA VAL A 7 5.06 -7.43 8.54
C VAL A 7 6.19 -6.41 8.57
N LYS A 8 6.09 -5.39 7.72
CA LYS A 8 7.07 -4.30 7.59
C LYS A 8 6.33 -2.98 7.46
N PHE A 9 6.98 -1.90 7.87
CA PHE A 9 6.42 -0.55 7.81
C PHE A 9 7.47 0.42 7.28
N ARG A 10 6.98 1.50 6.66
CA ARG A 10 7.68 2.76 6.45
C ARG A 10 6.83 3.89 7.02
N VAL A 11 7.43 5.06 7.19
CA VAL A 11 6.78 6.19 7.86
C VAL A 11 6.92 7.41 6.99
N TRP A 12 5.81 8.03 6.64
CA TRP A 12 5.84 9.39 6.10
C TRP A 12 5.92 10.38 7.25
N ASP A 13 6.99 11.19 7.29
CA ASP A 13 7.12 12.31 8.21
C ASP A 13 6.47 13.55 7.59
N LYS A 14 5.32 13.96 8.13
CA LYS A 14 4.54 15.09 7.61
C LYS A 14 5.20 16.44 7.88
N GLN A 15 6.08 16.52 8.88
CA GLN A 15 6.75 17.77 9.25
C GLN A 15 7.94 18.02 8.32
N ASN A 16 8.78 17.00 8.12
CA ASN A 16 9.95 17.08 7.28
C ASN A 16 9.66 16.79 5.80
N LYS A 17 8.47 16.25 5.49
CA LYS A 17 8.04 15.83 4.16
C LYS A 17 9.02 14.83 3.53
N GLU A 18 9.35 13.79 4.28
CA GLU A 18 10.24 12.72 3.81
C GLU A 18 9.70 11.33 4.16
N MET A 19 9.94 10.37 3.25
CA MET A 19 9.65 8.97 3.52
C MET A 19 10.80 8.31 4.26
N ILE A 20 10.53 7.84 5.48
CA ILE A 20 11.52 7.21 6.33
C ILE A 20 11.42 5.68 6.26
N TYR A 21 12.55 5.07 5.91
CA TYR A 21 12.76 3.63 5.91
C TYR A 21 13.69 3.22 7.06
N GLN A 22 13.46 2.04 7.63
CA GLN A 22 14.39 1.48 8.61
C GLN A 22 15.73 1.16 7.95
N LYS A 23 16.77 1.93 8.29
CA LYS A 23 18.15 1.64 7.85
C LYS A 23 18.72 0.45 8.64
N PRO A 24 19.38 -0.53 7.99
CA PRO A 24 19.88 -1.74 8.66
C PRO A 24 20.77 -1.46 9.87
N LEU A 25 21.66 -0.47 9.77
CA LEU A 25 22.65 -0.12 10.80
C LEU A 25 22.20 1.02 11.73
N SER A 26 20.97 1.52 11.61
CA SER A 26 20.49 2.60 12.48
C SER A 26 20.28 2.08 13.91
N LEU A 27 20.88 2.76 14.88
CA LEU A 27 20.63 2.58 16.32
C LEU A 27 19.36 3.31 16.78
N THR A 28 18.79 4.19 15.95
CA THR A 28 17.43 4.68 16.14
C THR A 28 16.47 3.70 15.48
N LYS A 29 15.55 3.14 16.27
CA LYS A 29 14.51 2.21 15.81
C LYS A 29 13.14 2.80 16.06
N PHE A 30 12.23 2.56 15.13
CA PHE A 30 10.83 2.82 15.35
C PHE A 30 10.20 1.71 16.20
N MET A 31 9.35 2.11 17.12
CA MET A 31 8.59 1.20 17.98
C MET A 31 7.11 1.50 17.83
N ILE A 32 6.32 0.43 17.73
CA ILE A 32 4.85 0.48 17.76
C ILE A 32 4.42 -0.28 19.01
N THR A 33 3.60 0.35 19.86
CA THR A 33 3.02 -0.29 21.04
C THR A 33 1.90 -1.25 20.65
N ILE A 34 1.44 -2.07 21.59
CA ILE A 34 0.29 -2.98 21.36
C ILE A 34 -1.00 -2.24 21.00
N ASP A 35 -1.13 -0.98 21.43
CA ASP A 35 -2.28 -0.11 21.15
C ASP A 35 -2.11 0.66 19.83
N GLY A 36 -1.00 0.45 19.12
CA GLY A 36 -0.70 1.11 17.86
C GLY A 36 -0.14 2.52 18.02
N ASP A 37 0.33 2.89 19.21
CA ASP A 37 1.07 4.14 19.41
C ASP A 37 2.49 4.00 18.86
N PHE A 38 3.04 5.09 18.35
CA PHE A 38 4.29 5.08 17.63
C PHE A 38 5.28 6.06 18.24
N GLY A 39 6.56 5.71 18.23
CA GLY A 39 7.67 6.58 18.58
C GLY A 39 9.01 6.00 18.10
N TRP A 40 10.11 6.73 18.31
CA TRP A 40 11.45 6.21 18.08
C TRP A 40 12.24 6.06 19.37
N PHE A 41 13.02 4.99 19.44
CA PHE A 41 13.97 4.74 20.50
C PHE A 41 15.38 4.85 19.95
N ASP A 42 16.18 5.71 20.57
CA ASP A 42 17.61 5.82 20.32
C ASP A 42 18.35 4.85 21.26
N PHE A 43 18.83 3.74 20.72
CA PHE A 43 19.58 2.73 21.49
C PHE A 43 20.97 3.19 21.90
N GLU A 44 21.57 4.17 21.21
CA GLU A 44 22.88 4.69 21.59
C GLU A 44 22.74 5.56 22.84
N ARG A 45 21.76 6.46 22.84
CA ARG A 45 21.53 7.41 23.93
C ARG A 45 20.61 6.91 25.03
N GLN A 46 19.93 5.78 24.81
CA GLN A 46 18.89 5.23 25.68
C GLN A 46 17.74 6.22 25.91
N ILE A 47 17.30 6.89 24.84
CA ILE A 47 16.26 7.92 24.89
C ILE A 47 15.03 7.46 24.08
N TRP A 48 13.85 7.56 24.71
CA TRP A 48 12.57 7.41 24.06
C TRP A 48 11.99 8.76 23.65
N SER A 49 11.43 8.86 22.44
CA SER A 49 10.80 10.08 21.95
C SER A 49 9.51 10.46 22.66
N GLY A 50 8.90 9.55 23.42
CA GLY A 50 7.48 9.63 23.73
C GLY A 50 6.62 9.14 22.56
N ILE A 51 5.30 9.14 22.76
CA ILE A 51 4.35 8.87 21.68
C ILE A 51 4.34 10.07 20.74
N ILE A 52 4.62 9.81 19.46
CA ILE A 52 4.53 10.81 18.40
C ILE A 52 3.06 10.95 18.01
N PRO A 53 2.51 12.18 18.00
CA PRO A 53 1.15 12.41 17.55
C PRO A 53 0.92 11.90 16.12
N LYS A 54 -0.19 11.18 15.89
CA LYS A 54 -0.60 10.69 14.56
C LYS A 54 -0.79 11.83 13.53
N ALA A 55 -0.89 13.07 13.99
CA ALA A 55 -0.93 14.25 13.12
C ALA A 55 0.41 14.54 12.43
N PHE A 56 1.54 14.07 12.97
CA PHE A 56 2.89 14.37 12.45
C PHE A 56 3.44 13.28 11.55
N ILE A 57 2.84 12.10 11.56
CA ILE A 57 3.33 10.93 10.84
C ILE A 57 2.19 10.16 10.18
N GLU A 58 2.55 9.30 9.25
CA GLU A 58 1.67 8.27 8.72
C GLU A 58 2.44 6.96 8.57
N LEU A 59 1.92 5.90 9.19
CA LEU A 59 2.46 4.56 9.04
C LEU A 59 1.91 3.92 7.77
N GLN A 60 2.79 3.36 6.95
CA GLN A 60 2.42 2.65 5.73
C GLN A 60 2.95 1.23 5.77
N GLN A 61 2.04 0.25 5.63
CA GLN A 61 2.37 -1.16 5.74
C GLN A 61 2.84 -1.74 4.41
N PHE A 62 3.82 -2.63 4.47
CA PHE A 62 4.14 -3.51 3.36
C PHE A 62 2.94 -4.41 3.02
N THR A 63 2.53 -4.43 1.76
CA THR A 63 1.37 -5.21 1.30
C THR A 63 1.62 -6.73 1.37
N GLY A 64 2.89 -7.15 1.28
CA GLY A 64 3.27 -8.55 1.03
C GLY A 64 3.53 -8.86 -0.44
N LEU A 65 3.27 -7.90 -1.34
CA LEU A 65 3.45 -8.03 -2.79
C LEU A 65 4.75 -7.36 -3.23
N TYR A 66 5.35 -7.92 -4.28
CA TYR A 66 6.50 -7.36 -4.95
C TYR A 66 6.12 -6.90 -6.35
N ASP A 67 6.77 -5.86 -6.85
CA ASP A 67 6.61 -5.42 -8.22
C ASP A 67 7.44 -6.28 -9.20
N LYS A 68 7.43 -5.95 -10.49
CA LYS A 68 8.19 -6.68 -11.53
C LYS A 68 9.70 -6.68 -11.32
N ASN A 69 10.24 -5.71 -10.58
CA ASN A 69 11.67 -5.53 -10.30
C ASN A 69 12.06 -6.15 -8.95
N GLY A 70 11.12 -6.76 -8.23
CA GLY A 70 11.35 -7.29 -6.89
C GLY A 70 11.38 -6.21 -5.80
N ALA A 71 10.94 -4.98 -6.08
CA ALA A 71 10.72 -3.97 -5.07
C ALA A 71 9.46 -4.30 -4.26
N LYS A 72 9.50 -3.99 -2.97
CA LYS A 72 8.35 -4.19 -2.08
C LYS A 72 7.30 -3.11 -2.34
N ILE A 73 6.04 -3.52 -2.44
CA ILE A 73 4.91 -2.59 -2.58
C ILE A 73 4.34 -2.28 -1.18
N TYR A 74 4.31 -1.02 -0.80
CA TYR A 74 3.74 -0.50 0.44
C TYR A 74 2.43 0.25 0.18
N GLU A 75 1.63 0.46 1.22
CA GLU A 75 0.55 1.45 1.19
C GLU A 75 1.08 2.83 0.78
N GLY A 76 0.27 3.55 0.00
CA GLY A 76 0.61 4.85 -0.56
C GLY A 76 1.59 4.80 -1.74
N ASP A 77 2.12 3.63 -2.14
CA ASP A 77 2.89 3.54 -3.38
C ASP A 77 2.05 3.89 -4.60
N ILE A 78 2.71 4.43 -5.62
CA ILE A 78 2.16 4.60 -6.95
C ILE A 78 2.83 3.57 -7.85
N VAL A 79 2.03 2.68 -8.42
CA VAL A 79 2.50 1.66 -9.35
C VAL A 79 2.05 1.96 -10.77
N SER A 80 2.94 1.75 -11.72
CA SER A 80 2.67 1.92 -13.15
C SER A 80 2.46 0.56 -13.83
N LEU A 81 1.51 0.50 -14.75
CA LEU A 81 1.27 -0.64 -15.64
C LEU A 81 1.14 -0.14 -17.07
N SER A 82 1.97 -0.66 -17.97
CA SER A 82 1.88 -0.36 -19.41
C SER A 82 1.17 -1.50 -20.14
N ILE A 83 0.06 -1.19 -20.81
CA ILE A 83 -0.73 -2.12 -21.63
C ILE A 83 -1.03 -1.43 -22.96
N ASP A 84 -0.68 -2.06 -24.08
CA ASP A 84 -1.07 -1.61 -25.44
C ASP A 84 -0.86 -0.10 -25.67
N ASP A 85 0.37 0.38 -25.39
CA ASP A 85 0.80 1.79 -25.49
C ASP A 85 0.15 2.79 -24.50
N GLU A 86 -0.74 2.33 -23.61
CA GLU A 86 -1.25 3.11 -22.49
C GLU A 86 -0.48 2.82 -21.20
N THR A 87 -0.13 3.87 -20.45
CA THR A 87 0.38 3.74 -19.08
C THR A 87 -0.71 4.13 -18.09
N ARG A 88 -1.02 3.22 -17.16
CA ARG A 88 -1.97 3.42 -16.07
C ARG A 88 -1.22 3.50 -14.75
N LEU A 89 -1.58 4.47 -13.92
CA LEU A 89 -1.00 4.69 -12.61
C LEU A 89 -2.03 4.37 -11.54
N PHE A 90 -1.64 3.61 -10.53
CA PHE A 90 -2.52 3.18 -9.46
C PHE A 90 -1.93 3.59 -8.12
N GLU A 91 -2.75 4.18 -7.26
CA GLU A 91 -2.43 4.28 -5.84
C GLU A 91 -2.66 2.92 -5.17
N VAL A 92 -1.71 2.48 -4.36
CA VAL A 92 -1.83 1.26 -3.57
C VAL A 92 -2.36 1.58 -2.18
N ALA A 93 -3.41 0.88 -1.75
CA ALA A 93 -3.97 1.02 -0.40
C ALA A 93 -4.38 -0.34 0.19
N ILE A 94 -4.64 -0.41 1.50
CA ILE A 94 -5.33 -1.53 2.15
C ILE A 94 -6.67 -1.01 2.68
N GLU A 95 -7.77 -1.44 2.06
CA GLU A 95 -9.10 -0.90 2.36
C GLU A 95 -10.15 -1.99 2.46
N THR A 96 -11.26 -1.67 3.12
CA THR A 96 -12.45 -2.52 3.14
C THR A 96 -13.38 -2.10 2.03
N VAL A 97 -13.59 -3.00 1.07
CA VAL A 97 -14.36 -2.73 -0.13
C VAL A 97 -15.53 -3.69 -0.22
N VAL A 98 -16.71 -3.17 -0.60
CA VAL A 98 -17.92 -3.98 -0.79
C VAL A 98 -17.99 -4.48 -2.22
N ARG A 99 -18.16 -5.80 -2.40
CA ARG A 99 -18.30 -6.45 -3.71
C ARG A 99 -19.39 -7.52 -3.65
N ASP A 100 -20.00 -7.78 -4.80
CA ASP A 100 -20.79 -9.00 -5.00
C ASP A 100 -19.85 -10.11 -5.50
N VAL A 101 -19.80 -11.23 -4.78
CA VAL A 101 -18.96 -12.39 -5.11
C VAL A 101 -19.82 -13.60 -5.39
N VAL A 102 -19.33 -14.49 -6.26
CA VAL A 102 -20.03 -15.76 -6.56
C VAL A 102 -20.14 -16.59 -5.29
N SER A 103 -21.36 -16.98 -4.95
CA SER A 103 -21.62 -17.85 -3.82
C SER A 103 -21.13 -19.27 -4.10
N HIS A 104 -20.69 -19.97 -3.06
CA HIS A 104 -20.49 -21.42 -3.18
C HIS A 104 -21.84 -22.09 -3.53
N PRO A 105 -21.86 -23.14 -4.38
CA PRO A 105 -23.11 -23.74 -4.89
C PRO A 105 -24.09 -24.27 -3.83
N SER A 106 -23.64 -24.42 -2.58
CA SER A 106 -24.48 -24.88 -1.46
C SER A 106 -25.26 -23.76 -0.76
N PHE A 107 -25.05 -22.49 -1.10
CA PHE A 107 -25.77 -21.36 -0.51
C PHE A 107 -26.91 -20.91 -1.42
N ASP A 108 -27.95 -20.34 -0.83
CA ASP A 108 -29.04 -19.72 -1.56
C ASP A 108 -28.56 -18.43 -2.23
N GLY A 109 -28.81 -18.31 -3.54
CA GLY A 109 -28.45 -17.14 -4.34
C GLY A 109 -27.11 -17.27 -5.04
N ALA A 110 -27.06 -16.86 -6.31
CA ALA A 110 -25.87 -16.97 -7.15
C ALA A 110 -24.70 -16.09 -6.69
N THR A 111 -24.99 -15.01 -5.98
CA THR A 111 -23.99 -14.04 -5.49
C THR A 111 -24.31 -13.58 -4.06
N ALA A 112 -23.26 -13.24 -3.31
CA ALA A 112 -23.35 -12.64 -1.98
C ALA A 112 -22.64 -11.29 -1.95
N ARG A 113 -23.27 -10.31 -1.28
CA ARG A 113 -22.67 -8.99 -1.04
C ARG A 113 -21.78 -9.06 0.19
N VAL A 114 -20.48 -8.86 0.01
CA VAL A 114 -19.46 -9.04 1.06
C VAL A 114 -18.60 -7.80 1.23
N ALA A 115 -18.13 -7.56 2.45
CA ALA A 115 -17.10 -6.58 2.76
C ALA A 115 -15.75 -7.30 2.87
N ILE A 116 -14.79 -6.91 2.02
CA ILE A 116 -13.47 -7.54 1.93
C ILE A 116 -12.42 -6.49 2.28
N THR A 117 -11.63 -6.75 3.31
CA THR A 117 -10.44 -5.94 3.62
C THR A 117 -9.23 -6.54 2.92
N GLY A 118 -8.57 -5.76 2.05
CA GLY A 118 -7.42 -6.23 1.30
C GLY A 118 -6.66 -5.14 0.57
N VAL A 119 -5.57 -5.53 -0.09
CA VAL A 119 -4.79 -4.63 -0.95
C VAL A 119 -5.65 -4.25 -2.15
N VAL A 120 -5.68 -2.96 -2.48
CA VAL A 120 -6.39 -2.43 -3.65
C VAL A 120 -5.46 -1.50 -4.44
N PHE A 121 -5.66 -1.52 -5.76
CA PHE A 121 -5.10 -0.59 -6.72
C PHE A 121 -6.19 0.40 -7.12
N LYS A 122 -6.10 1.64 -6.64
CA LYS A 122 -7.05 2.70 -6.95
C LYS A 122 -6.72 3.33 -8.28
N TRP A 123 -7.72 3.43 -9.16
CA TRP A 123 -7.57 4.05 -10.46
C TRP A 123 -8.91 4.62 -10.93
N LYS A 124 -8.93 5.91 -11.28
CA LYS A 124 -10.13 6.63 -11.78
C LYS A 124 -11.39 6.41 -10.94
N GLY A 125 -11.26 6.47 -9.61
CA GLY A 125 -12.35 6.27 -8.66
C GLY A 125 -12.81 4.83 -8.45
N PHE A 126 -12.07 3.83 -8.98
CA PHE A 126 -12.32 2.42 -8.73
C PHE A 126 -11.27 1.80 -7.81
N GLU A 127 -11.67 0.92 -6.90
CA GLU A 127 -10.76 0.10 -6.07
C GLU A 127 -10.64 -1.31 -6.66
N LEU A 128 -9.52 -1.58 -7.33
CA LEU A 128 -9.30 -2.84 -8.03
C LEU A 128 -8.50 -3.80 -7.16
N PHE A 129 -8.98 -5.03 -6.99
CA PHE A 129 -8.18 -6.05 -6.30
C PHE A 129 -7.06 -6.57 -7.20
N PRO A 130 -5.90 -6.98 -6.63
CA PRO A 130 -4.86 -7.69 -7.37
C PRO A 130 -5.42 -8.93 -8.06
N CYS A 131 -5.29 -8.99 -9.38
CA CYS A 131 -5.79 -10.08 -10.21
C CYS A 131 -4.66 -10.98 -10.70
N ILE A 132 -5.02 -12.20 -11.08
CA ILE A 132 -4.15 -13.14 -11.79
C ILE A 132 -4.68 -13.27 -13.21
N ASN A 133 -3.88 -12.85 -14.19
CA ASN A 133 -4.22 -12.95 -15.60
C ASN A 133 -3.24 -13.91 -16.30
N LYS A 134 -3.77 -14.99 -16.90
CA LYS A 134 -3.00 -16.09 -17.52
C LYS A 134 -1.92 -16.67 -16.59
N GLY A 135 -2.24 -16.76 -15.29
CA GLY A 135 -1.33 -17.30 -14.26
C GLY A 135 -0.31 -16.31 -13.71
N ILE A 136 -0.26 -15.08 -14.21
CA ILE A 136 0.67 -14.04 -13.74
C ILE A 136 -0.11 -13.02 -12.89
N PRO A 137 0.23 -12.84 -11.61
CA PRO A 137 -0.27 -11.74 -10.79
C PRO A 137 0.06 -10.39 -11.40
N ASP A 138 -0.90 -9.47 -11.46
CA ASP A 138 -0.71 -8.20 -12.15
C ASP A 138 0.33 -7.30 -11.48
N ASN A 139 0.53 -7.41 -10.16
CA ASN A 139 1.63 -6.71 -9.46
C ASN A 139 3.01 -7.06 -10.05
N LEU A 140 3.21 -8.27 -10.57
CA LEU A 140 4.48 -8.67 -11.21
C LEU A 140 4.65 -8.10 -12.63
N LYS A 141 3.67 -7.36 -13.15
CA LYS A 141 3.77 -6.59 -14.39
C LYS A 141 3.87 -5.09 -14.12
N MET A 142 3.65 -4.69 -12.86
CA MET A 142 3.69 -3.31 -12.43
C MET A 142 5.08 -2.91 -11.94
N GLU A 143 5.34 -1.61 -11.90
CA GLU A 143 6.57 -1.03 -11.34
C GLU A 143 6.21 0.07 -10.35
N VAL A 144 6.81 0.03 -9.16
CA VAL A 144 6.72 1.14 -8.21
C VAL A 144 7.51 2.32 -8.77
N ILE A 145 6.85 3.46 -8.98
CA ILE A 145 7.46 4.67 -9.56
C ILE A 145 7.55 5.84 -8.58
N GLY A 146 6.92 5.72 -7.41
CA GLY A 146 6.84 6.79 -6.41
C GLY A 146 5.81 6.46 -5.35
N ASN A 147 5.41 7.47 -4.58
CA ASN A 147 4.32 7.36 -3.61
C ASN A 147 3.50 8.65 -3.55
N ILE A 148 2.30 8.58 -2.99
CA ILE A 148 1.34 9.69 -2.94
C ILE A 148 1.84 10.92 -2.17
N HIS A 149 2.86 10.77 -1.33
CA HIS A 149 3.40 11.87 -0.53
C HIS A 149 4.55 12.60 -1.22
N GLU A 150 5.48 11.84 -1.80
CA GLU A 150 6.67 12.38 -2.49
C GLU A 150 6.41 12.68 -3.97
N ASN A 151 5.39 12.06 -4.59
CA ASN A 151 5.02 12.22 -6.00
C ASN A 151 3.49 12.40 -6.21
N PRO A 152 2.81 13.31 -5.49
CA PRO A 152 1.38 13.51 -5.65
C PRO A 152 0.97 13.89 -7.09
N GLU A 153 1.85 14.57 -7.83
CA GLU A 153 1.61 15.04 -9.20
C GLU A 153 1.31 13.93 -10.21
N TYR A 154 1.70 12.67 -9.92
CA TYR A 154 1.45 11.53 -10.79
C TYR A 154 -0.03 11.18 -10.91
N LEU A 155 -0.85 11.46 -9.89
CA LEU A 155 -2.26 11.13 -9.89
C LEU A 155 -3.13 12.27 -10.42
N GLU A 156 -2.68 13.53 -10.29
CA GLU A 156 -3.40 14.74 -10.74
C GLU A 156 -3.61 14.79 -12.27
N VAL A 157 -2.68 14.22 -13.04
CA VAL A 157 -2.74 14.25 -14.53
C VAL A 157 -3.80 13.28 -15.08
N SER A 158 -4.18 12.26 -14.30
CA SER A 158 -5.05 11.18 -14.78
C SER A 158 -6.55 11.53 -14.83
N ASP A 159 -6.95 12.62 -14.16
CA ASP A 159 -8.34 13.08 -14.06
C ASP A 159 -8.76 14.06 -15.18
N ASN A 160 -7.81 14.57 -15.97
CA ASN A 160 -8.11 15.50 -17.08
C ASN A 160 -8.58 14.82 -18.36
N ALA A 161 -8.74 13.50 -18.37
CA ALA A 161 -9.40 12.79 -19.46
C ALA A 161 -10.92 12.88 -19.29
N SER A 162 -11.48 14.04 -19.64
CA SER A 162 -12.93 14.23 -19.84
C SER A 162 -13.42 13.21 -20.87
N TRP A 163 -14.17 12.21 -20.43
CA TRP A 163 -14.97 11.37 -21.32
C TRP A 163 -16.10 12.25 -21.86
N ALA A 164 -15.93 12.73 -23.10
CA ALA A 164 -17.01 13.28 -23.92
C ALA A 164 -17.67 12.15 -24.71
#